data_AF-A0A8H5I2T5-F1
#
_entry.id   AF-A0A8H5I2T5-F1
#
_cell.length_a   1.000
_cell.length_b   1.000
_cell.length_c   1.000
_cell.angle_alpha   90.00
_cell.angle_beta   90.00
_cell.angle_gamma   90.00
#
_symmetry.space_group_name_H-M   'P 1'
#
loop_
_entity.id
_entity.type
_entity.pdbx_description
1 polymer ?
#
loop_
_entity_poly.entity_id
_entity_poly.type
_entity_poly.pdbx_seq_one_letter_code
_entity_poly.pdbx_strand_id
1 'polypeptide(L)'
;MTSNGLGLFYAAGACPAGSIPHAGLVQPSAEFDKSRIPVMALLVEDGAGVNDKLENRHVTAQYPIVNAVMAGALERVKWLLSQGADPDLKGQYGSARDYAKFRSSDEMKQVLGVSDT
;
A
#
# COMPACT_ATOMS: atom_id res chain seq x y z
N MET A 1 -6.74 -5.08 19.95
CA MET A 1 -6.47 -4.28 18.74
C MET A 1 -7.80 -4.07 18.06
N THR A 2 -8.25 -2.83 17.92
CA THR A 2 -9.53 -2.51 17.31
C THR A 2 -9.52 -2.94 15.84
N SER A 3 -10.66 -3.44 15.39
CA SER A 3 -10.92 -3.95 14.03
C SER A 3 -10.61 -2.96 12.89
N ASN A 4 -10.45 -1.67 13.19
CA ASN A 4 -10.43 -0.59 12.19
C ASN A 4 -9.10 -0.47 11.44
N GLY A 5 -7.96 -0.68 12.11
CA GLY A 5 -6.63 -0.62 11.46
C GLY A 5 -6.43 -1.67 10.35
N LEU A 6 -7.16 -2.79 10.45
CA LEU A 6 -7.14 -3.85 9.43
C LEU A 6 -7.81 -3.39 8.12
N GLY A 7 -8.86 -2.57 8.20
CA GLY A 7 -9.62 -2.13 7.04
C GLY A 7 -8.77 -1.34 6.05
N LEU A 8 -7.97 -0.40 6.56
CA LEU A 8 -7.10 0.43 5.72
C LEU A 8 -6.02 -0.42 5.04
N PHE A 9 -5.43 -1.39 5.75
CA PHE A 9 -4.46 -2.32 5.19
C PHE A 9 -5.02 -3.07 3.98
N TYR A 10 -6.21 -3.66 4.09
CA TYR A 10 -6.84 -4.40 2.98
C TYR A 10 -7.27 -3.47 1.85
N ALA A 11 -7.82 -2.29 2.15
CA ALA A 11 -8.18 -1.31 1.14
C ALA A 11 -6.97 -0.81 0.33
N ALA A 12 -5.83 -0.62 0.99
CA ALA A 12 -4.58 -0.20 0.35
C ALA A 12 -4.04 -1.24 -0.64
N GLY A 13 -4.20 -2.54 -0.36
CA GLY A 13 -3.75 -3.63 -1.22
C GLY A 13 -4.82 -4.25 -2.13
N ALA A 14 -6.03 -3.69 -2.19
CA ALA A 14 -7.09 -4.24 -3.03
C ALA A 14 -6.67 -4.31 -4.51
N CYS A 15 -6.92 -5.46 -5.15
CA CYS A 15 -6.66 -5.67 -6.57
C CYS A 15 -7.98 -5.62 -7.37
N PRO A 16 -7.94 -5.24 -8.66
CA PRO A 16 -9.10 -5.34 -9.55
C PRO A 16 -9.64 -6.77 -9.67
N ALA A 17 -10.93 -6.91 -9.98
CA ALA A 17 -11.55 -8.22 -10.23
C ALA A 17 -10.84 -8.97 -11.37
N GLY A 18 -10.66 -10.28 -11.23
CA GLY A 18 -9.93 -11.11 -12.21
C GLY A 18 -8.40 -11.11 -12.05
N SER A 19 -7.85 -10.35 -11.10
CA SER A 19 -6.44 -10.44 -10.73
C SER A 19 -6.16 -11.79 -10.09
N ILE A 20 -5.26 -12.58 -10.66
CA ILE A 20 -4.80 -13.83 -10.07
C ILE A 20 -3.59 -13.48 -9.18
N PRO A 21 -3.64 -13.64 -7.84
CA PRO A 21 -2.54 -13.22 -6.96
C PRO A 21 -1.18 -13.88 -7.25
N HIS A 22 -1.19 -14.97 -8.03
CA HIS A 22 -0.01 -15.78 -8.37
C HIS A 22 0.27 -15.90 -9.88
N ALA A 23 -0.56 -15.33 -10.75
CA ALA A 23 -0.36 -15.39 -12.20
C ALA A 23 -0.53 -14.00 -12.81
N GLY A 24 0.59 -13.39 -13.23
CA GLY A 24 0.65 -12.13 -13.98
C GLY A 24 -0.01 -10.94 -13.29
N LEU A 25 0.79 -10.04 -12.72
CA LEU A 25 0.33 -8.82 -12.05
C LEU A 25 -0.59 -7.99 -12.96
N VAL A 26 -1.91 -8.12 -12.78
CA VAL A 26 -2.84 -7.09 -13.24
C VAL A 26 -2.63 -5.92 -12.28
N GLN A 27 -1.87 -4.92 -12.75
CA GLN A 27 -1.70 -3.68 -12.00
C GLN A 27 -3.04 -2.93 -11.97
N PRO A 28 -3.43 -2.33 -10.84
CA PRO A 28 -4.61 -1.48 -10.78
C PRO A 28 -4.44 -0.30 -11.74
N SER A 29 -5.53 0.07 -12.44
CA SER A 29 -5.55 1.31 -13.21
C SER A 29 -5.61 2.52 -12.29
N ALA A 30 -5.18 3.69 -12.77
CA ALA A 30 -5.33 4.94 -12.03
C ALA A 30 -6.81 5.23 -11.67
N GLU A 31 -7.75 4.86 -12.55
CA GLU A 31 -9.19 4.97 -12.28
C GLU A 31 -9.61 4.06 -11.11
N PHE A 32 -9.17 2.80 -11.14
CA PHE A 32 -9.46 1.85 -10.06
C PHE A 32 -8.88 2.34 -8.73
N ASP A 33 -7.60 2.75 -8.70
CA ASP A 33 -6.97 3.27 -7.49
C ASP A 33 -7.72 4.47 -6.93
N LYS A 34 -8.04 5.45 -7.77
CA LYS A 34 -8.81 6.65 -7.36
C LYS A 34 -10.18 6.28 -6.80
N SER A 35 -10.83 5.25 -7.36
CA SER A 35 -12.11 4.76 -6.84
C SER A 35 -12.01 4.16 -5.43
N ARG A 36 -10.82 3.73 -4.99
CA ARG A 36 -10.59 3.16 -3.66
C ARG A 36 -10.25 4.22 -2.61
N ILE A 37 -9.74 5.39 -3.02
CA ILE A 37 -9.37 6.48 -2.11
C ILE A 37 -10.52 6.90 -1.18
N PRO A 38 -11.78 7.09 -1.64
CA PRO A 38 -12.88 7.44 -0.73
C PRO A 38 -13.12 6.42 0.39
N VAL A 39 -12.92 5.13 0.11
CA VAL A 39 -13.03 4.07 1.13
C VAL A 39 -11.89 4.17 2.14
N MET A 40 -10.66 4.40 1.66
CA MET A 40 -9.49 4.58 2.52
C MET A 40 -9.63 5.82 3.42
N ALA A 41 -10.16 6.92 2.86
CA ALA A 41 -10.44 8.15 3.60
C ALA A 41 -11.47 7.90 4.71
N LEU A 42 -12.59 7.25 4.41
CA LEU A 42 -13.61 6.89 5.40
C LEU A 42 -13.02 6.04 6.54
N LEU A 43 -12.13 5.11 6.23
CA LEU A 43 -11.48 4.26 7.24
C LEU A 43 -10.56 5.07 8.16
N VAL A 44 -9.80 6.03 7.61
CA VAL A 44 -8.96 6.94 8.40
C VAL A 44 -9.83 7.87 9.26
N GLU A 45 -10.94 8.38 8.72
CA GLU A 45 -11.93 9.17 9.47
C GLU A 45 -12.55 8.38 10.64
N ASP A 46 -12.76 7.07 10.45
CA ASP A 46 -13.23 6.13 11.50
C ASP A 46 -12.09 5.64 12.44
N GLY A 47 -10.94 6.31 12.40
CA GLY A 47 -9.84 6.10 13.33
C GLY A 47 -8.85 5.00 12.95
N ALA A 48 -8.85 4.50 11.71
CA ALA A 48 -7.76 3.66 11.24
C ALA A 48 -6.45 4.45 11.15
N GLY A 49 -5.40 3.98 11.82
CA GLY A 49 -4.10 4.62 11.76
C GLY A 49 -3.43 4.37 10.41
N VAL A 50 -2.94 5.43 9.76
CA VAL A 50 -2.26 5.34 8.46
C VAL A 50 -0.98 4.46 8.50
N ASN A 51 -0.39 4.35 9.69
CA ASN A 51 0.81 3.55 9.99
C ASN A 51 0.51 2.33 10.87
N ASP A 52 -0.77 1.93 11.01
CA ASP A 52 -1.13 0.76 11.80
C ASP A 52 -0.48 -0.49 11.22
N LYS A 53 0.20 -1.24 12.09
CA LYS A 53 0.89 -2.46 11.71
C LYS A 53 -0.07 -3.65 11.74
N LEU A 54 -0.16 -4.38 10.64
CA LEU A 54 -0.77 -5.70 10.62
C LEU A 54 0.18 -6.71 11.28
N GLU A 55 -0.14 -7.11 12.51
CA GLU A 55 0.58 -8.16 13.21
C GLU A 55 0.09 -9.55 12.77
N ASN A 56 0.55 -9.99 11.60
CA ASN A 56 0.33 -11.35 11.12
C ASN A 56 1.64 -11.94 10.60
N ARG A 57 2.10 -13.02 11.24
CA ARG A 57 3.34 -13.75 10.88
C ARG A 57 3.35 -14.33 9.47
N HIS A 58 2.19 -14.41 8.82
CA HIS A 58 2.02 -14.94 7.48
C HIS A 58 1.89 -13.85 6.41
N VAL A 59 1.89 -12.57 6.78
CA VAL A 59 1.72 -11.46 5.83
C VAL A 59 3.02 -10.69 5.70
N THR A 60 3.51 -10.60 4.47
CA THR A 60 4.77 -9.95 4.11
C THR A 60 4.67 -8.42 4.22
N ALA A 61 3.56 -7.85 3.72
CA ALA A 61 3.23 -6.45 3.89
C ALA A 61 2.63 -6.22 5.28
N GLN A 62 3.29 -5.42 6.12
CA GLN A 62 2.81 -5.17 7.49
C GLN A 62 2.21 -3.77 7.67
N TYR A 63 2.35 -2.88 6.69
CA TYR A 63 1.80 -1.52 6.76
C TYR A 63 0.96 -1.22 5.51
N PRO A 64 -0.07 -0.36 5.59
CA PRO A 64 -0.92 -0.03 4.45
C PRO A 64 -0.12 0.45 3.23
N ILE A 65 0.89 1.31 3.42
CA ILE A 65 1.74 1.80 2.33
C ILE A 65 2.56 0.69 1.68
N VAL A 66 3.06 -0.28 2.45
CA VAL A 66 3.77 -1.44 1.90
C VAL A 66 2.83 -2.28 1.03
N ASN A 67 1.59 -2.48 1.48
CA ASN A 67 0.61 -3.25 0.72
C ASN A 67 0.21 -2.55 -0.59
N ALA A 68 0.05 -1.23 -0.57
CA ALA A 68 -0.21 -0.43 -1.78
C ALA A 68 0.95 -0.49 -2.79
N VAL A 69 2.21 -0.44 -2.32
CA VAL A 69 3.40 -0.61 -3.18
C VAL A 69 3.43 -2.00 -3.80
N MET A 70 3.18 -3.05 -3.01
CA MET A 70 3.12 -4.42 -3.51
C MET A 70 2.00 -4.63 -4.53
N ALA A 71 0.88 -3.92 -4.38
CA ALA A 71 -0.22 -3.93 -5.34
C ALA A 71 0.07 -3.09 -6.60
N GLY A 72 1.16 -2.31 -6.65
CA GLY A 72 1.45 -1.38 -7.76
C GLY A 72 0.51 -0.16 -7.80
N ALA A 73 -0.12 0.18 -6.67
CA ALA A 73 -1.20 1.14 -6.59
C ALA A 73 -0.70 2.59 -6.43
N LEU A 74 -0.18 3.18 -7.51
CA LEU A 74 0.53 4.47 -7.47
C LEU A 74 -0.30 5.60 -6.84
N GLU A 75 -1.59 5.72 -7.20
CA GLU A 75 -2.42 6.82 -6.71
C GLU A 75 -2.79 6.63 -5.23
N ARG A 76 -2.92 5.37 -4.78
CA ARG A 76 -3.11 5.06 -3.36
C ARG A 76 -1.85 5.32 -2.54
N VAL A 77 -0.66 5.05 -3.08
CA VAL A 77 0.61 5.40 -2.42
C VAL A 77 0.75 6.91 -2.25
N LYS A 78 0.49 7.70 -3.29
CA LYS A 78 0.50 9.17 -3.20
C LYS A 78 -0.47 9.68 -2.13
N TRP A 79 -1.67 9.12 -2.07
CA TRP A 79 -2.65 9.50 -1.06
C TRP A 79 -2.20 9.12 0.36
N LEU A 80 -1.69 7.90 0.58
CA LEU A 80 -1.17 7.48 1.89
C LEU A 80 -0.04 8.39 2.38
N LEU A 81 0.90 8.74 1.49
CA LEU A 81 1.97 9.70 1.81
C LEU A 81 1.39 11.07 2.18
N SER A 82 0.35 11.54 1.49
CA SER A 82 -0.32 12.81 1.83
C SER A 82 -1.06 12.76 3.17
N GLN A 83 -1.38 11.57 3.68
CA GLN A 83 -1.95 11.35 5.01
C GLN A 83 -0.86 11.13 6.10
N GLY A 84 0.43 11.25 5.76
CA GLY A 84 1.52 11.05 6.71
C GLY A 84 1.93 9.58 6.91
N ALA A 85 1.65 8.71 5.95
CA ALA A 85 2.23 7.37 5.93
C ALA A 85 3.76 7.46 5.88
N ASP A 86 4.44 6.70 6.74
CA ASP A 86 5.90 6.63 6.78
C ASP A 86 6.38 5.50 5.84
N PRO A 87 7.04 5.81 4.71
CA PRO A 87 7.51 4.82 3.76
C PRO A 87 8.73 4.02 4.23
N ASP A 88 9.33 4.42 5.36
CA ASP A 88 10.54 3.83 5.92
C ASP A 88 10.26 2.86 7.09
N LEU A 89 8.99 2.73 7.51
CA LEU A 89 8.58 1.70 8.47
C LEU A 89 8.88 0.29 7.94
N LYS A 90 9.77 -0.39 8.65
CA LYS A 90 10.22 -1.74 8.28
C LYS A 90 9.32 -2.81 8.87
N GLY A 91 8.78 -3.63 7.98
CA GLY A 91 8.18 -4.90 8.35
C GLY A 91 9.23 -6.02 8.43
N GLN A 92 8.77 -7.27 8.47
CA GLN A 92 9.64 -8.45 8.48
C GLN A 92 10.60 -8.53 7.27
N TYR A 93 10.20 -7.97 6.13
CA TYR A 93 10.90 -8.14 4.86
C TYR A 93 11.31 -6.82 4.19
N GLY A 94 11.13 -5.68 4.87
CA GLY A 94 11.50 -4.35 4.36
C GLY A 94 10.42 -3.29 4.54
N SER A 95 10.77 -2.06 4.20
CA SER A 95 9.86 -0.91 4.12
C SER A 95 9.27 -0.72 2.72
N ALA A 96 8.34 0.22 2.55
CA ALA A 96 7.76 0.53 1.25
C ALA A 96 8.84 0.91 0.21
N ARG A 97 9.88 1.66 0.63
CA ARG A 97 11.04 1.96 -0.23
C ARG A 97 11.84 0.72 -0.61
N ASP A 98 12.05 -0.21 0.33
CA ASP A 98 12.76 -1.46 0.05
C ASP A 98 12.00 -2.27 -1.02
N TYR A 99 10.67 -2.38 -0.92
CA TYR A 99 9.86 -3.04 -1.94
C TYR A 99 9.90 -2.34 -3.30
N ALA A 100 9.84 -1.01 -3.31
CA ALA A 100 9.84 -0.25 -4.55
C ALA A 100 11.13 -0.43 -5.37
N LYS A 101 12.29 -0.55 -4.70
CA LYS A 101 13.58 -0.82 -5.35
C LYS A 101 13.57 -2.08 -6.21
N PHE A 102 13.02 -3.16 -5.67
CA PHE A 102 13.13 -4.48 -6.29
C PHE A 102 11.97 -4.82 -7.23
N ARG A 103 10.82 -4.14 -7.10
CA ARG A 103 9.53 -4.66 -7.62
C ARG A 103 8.60 -3.64 -8.26
N SER A 104 8.96 -2.36 -8.38
CA SER A 104 8.02 -1.31 -8.81
C SER A 104 8.49 -0.48 -10.00
N SER A 105 7.55 0.26 -10.62
CA SER A 105 7.82 1.15 -11.74
C SER A 105 8.69 2.34 -11.33
N ASP A 106 9.32 2.99 -12.31
CA ASP A 106 10.17 4.16 -12.07
C ASP A 106 9.37 5.32 -11.46
N GLU A 107 8.09 5.47 -11.82
CA GLU A 107 7.20 6.47 -11.21
C GLU A 107 6.95 6.17 -9.73
N MET A 108 6.78 4.89 -9.36
CA MET A 108 6.63 4.51 -7.96
C MET A 108 7.90 4.80 -7.16
N LYS A 109 9.07 4.48 -7.73
CA LYS A 109 10.37 4.82 -7.11
C LYS A 109 10.50 6.33 -6.92
N GLN A 110 10.15 7.13 -7.93
CA GLN A 110 10.17 8.60 -7.84
C GLN A 110 9.24 9.13 -6.75
N VAL A 111 8.00 8.65 -6.69
CA VAL A 111 7.02 9.04 -5.65
C VAL A 111 7.56 8.72 -4.26
N LEU A 112 8.24 7.59 -4.10
CA LEU A 112 8.86 7.19 -2.85
C LEU A 112 10.27 7.76 -2.67
N GLY A 113 10.77 8.63 -3.54
CA GLY A 113 12.12 9.21 -3.46
C GLY A 113 13.24 8.16 -3.42
N VAL A 114 13.05 7.03 -4.10
CA VAL A 114 14.05 5.97 -4.25
C VAL A 114 14.89 6.28 -5.48
N SER A 115 16.20 6.48 -5.31
CA SER A 115 17.16 6.58 -6.41
C SER A 115 17.78 5.22 -6.71
N ASP A 116 17.99 4.91 -7.98
CA ASP A 116 18.82 3.78 -8.39
C ASP A 116 20.28 4.15 -8.08
N THR A 117 20.85 3.56 -7.03
CA THR A 117 22.30 3.58 -6.74
C THR A 117 23.02 2.48 -7.47
#